data_AF-V8NGE9-F1
#
_entry.id   AF-V8NGE9-F1
#
_cell.length_a   1.000
_cell.length_b   1.000
_cell.length_c   1.000
_cell.angle_alpha   90.00
_cell.angle_beta   90.00
_cell.angle_gamma   90.00
#
_symmetry.space_group_name_H-M   'P 1'
#
loop_
_entity.id
_entity.type
_entity.pdbx_description
1 polymer ?
#
loop_
_entity_poly.entity_id
_entity_poly.type
_entity_poly.pdbx_seq_one_letter_code
_entity_poly.pdbx_strand_id
1 'polypeptide(L)'
;RNTEYKVSKVNTLPVRFGDGQLYTWTDGLKRKDWHDYERIQKDAMRLGKGEQGKPYPVTEEESDDSAYRENGFNIFVSNNIALERSLPDIRHPNCKDKVYLEKLPNTSIIIPFHNEGWTSLLRTIHSIINRTPNSLIAEIILVDDFSDRGKFKKKNGHSISESGLFILNSIRTSNMQAVVTHPKMNPLYLQLQNVMFARK
;
A
#
# COMPACT_ATOMS: atom_id res chain seq x y z
N ARG A 1 54.26 11.32 10.69
CA ARG A 1 53.05 12.02 10.18
C ARG A 1 52.39 11.08 9.20
N ASN A 2 51.09 10.86 9.41
CA ASN A 2 50.10 10.16 8.60
C ASN A 2 50.06 8.62 8.68
N THR A 3 49.10 8.18 9.51
CA THR A 3 48.46 6.88 9.63
C THR A 3 47.55 6.60 8.43
N GLU A 4 47.74 5.46 7.77
CA GLU A 4 46.82 4.95 6.74
C GLU A 4 45.93 3.87 7.38
N TYR A 5 44.67 4.20 7.62
CA TYR A 5 43.68 3.30 8.23
C TYR A 5 43.24 2.23 7.22
N LYS A 6 43.58 0.96 7.51
CA LYS A 6 42.99 -0.21 6.86
C LYS A 6 41.51 -0.33 7.22
N VAL A 7 40.61 -0.12 6.26
CA VAL A 7 39.21 -0.50 6.40
C VAL A 7 39.09 -1.99 6.09
N SER A 8 39.05 -2.81 7.14
CA SER A 8 38.76 -4.24 7.05
C SER A 8 37.30 -4.45 6.61
N LYS A 9 37.11 -5.06 5.43
CA LYS A 9 35.82 -5.58 4.98
C LYS A 9 35.35 -6.69 5.93
N VAL A 10 34.35 -6.42 6.76
CA VAL A 10 33.66 -7.45 7.55
C VAL A 10 32.49 -7.97 6.70
N ASN A 11 32.64 -9.18 6.16
CA ASN A 11 31.54 -9.91 5.53
C ASN A 11 30.56 -10.36 6.62
N THR A 12 29.36 -9.78 6.68
CA THR A 12 28.29 -10.21 7.59
C THR A 12 27.28 -11.08 6.85
N LEU A 13 27.44 -12.40 6.96
CA LEU A 13 26.38 -13.36 6.65
C LEU A 13 25.49 -13.54 7.90
N PRO A 14 24.15 -13.66 7.77
CA PRO A 14 23.30 -13.95 8.91
C PRO A 14 23.38 -15.45 9.26
N VAL A 15 23.77 -15.74 10.50
CA VAL A 15 23.71 -17.10 11.07
C VAL A 15 22.33 -17.26 11.71
N ARG A 16 21.52 -18.21 11.23
CA ARG A 16 20.24 -18.59 11.85
C ARG A 16 20.51 -19.56 13.01
N PHE A 17 20.14 -19.17 14.22
CA PHE A 17 19.86 -20.12 15.31
C PHE A 17 18.49 -19.80 15.92
N GLY A 18 17.73 -20.86 16.19
CA GLY A 18 16.47 -20.79 16.93
C GLY A 18 16.68 -20.15 18.29
N ASP A 19 15.60 -19.59 18.83
CA ASP A 19 15.51 -19.01 20.18
C ASP A 19 15.76 -17.50 20.25
N GLY A 20 14.86 -16.72 19.67
CA GLY A 20 14.35 -15.46 20.27
C GLY A 20 15.33 -14.36 20.65
N GLN A 21 16.53 -14.28 20.08
CA GLN A 21 17.51 -13.23 20.44
C GLN A 21 17.35 -11.93 19.65
N LEU A 22 17.34 -10.83 20.41
CA LEU A 22 17.35 -9.44 19.97
C LEU A 22 18.67 -9.11 19.28
N TYR A 23 18.65 -8.81 17.99
CA TYR A 23 19.84 -8.38 17.24
C TYR A 23 20.30 -6.99 17.70
N THR A 24 21.34 -6.92 18.52
CA THR A 24 22.12 -5.68 18.73
C THR A 24 23.19 -5.61 17.65
N TRP A 25 22.88 -4.93 16.55
CA TRP A 25 23.90 -4.55 15.58
C TRP A 25 24.84 -3.52 16.23
N THR A 26 26.04 -3.33 15.67
CA THR A 26 27.10 -2.46 16.24
C THR A 26 26.70 -0.99 16.40
N ASP A 27 25.52 -0.60 15.89
CA ASP A 27 24.92 0.73 16.00
C ASP A 27 24.03 0.91 17.24
N GLY A 28 23.80 -0.14 18.04
CA GLY A 28 22.92 -0.10 19.22
C GLY A 28 21.43 -0.01 18.89
N LEU A 29 21.06 -0.10 17.61
CA LEU A 29 19.67 0.01 17.16
C LEU A 29 18.99 -1.37 17.15
N LYS A 30 17.84 -1.45 17.84
CA LYS A 30 17.00 -2.66 17.83
C LYS A 30 16.35 -2.84 16.46
N ARG A 31 16.37 -4.09 15.99
CA ARG A 31 15.71 -4.49 14.74
C ARG A 31 14.63 -5.54 15.02
N LYS A 32 13.59 -5.50 14.20
CA LYS A 32 12.41 -6.35 14.24
C LYS A 32 12.17 -6.97 12.88
N ASP A 33 11.76 -8.24 12.87
CA ASP A 33 11.13 -8.84 11.70
C ASP A 33 9.69 -8.33 11.58
N TRP A 34 9.40 -7.65 10.47
CA TRP A 34 8.08 -7.07 10.20
C TRP A 34 7.20 -7.98 9.34
N HIS A 35 7.66 -9.17 8.98
CA HIS A 35 6.84 -10.14 8.25
C HIS A 35 5.72 -10.70 9.13
N ASP A 36 4.48 -10.57 8.68
CA ASP A 36 3.31 -11.21 9.28
C ASP A 36 3.11 -12.61 8.68
N TYR A 37 3.76 -13.61 9.30
CA TYR A 37 3.73 -14.99 8.83
C TYR A 37 2.34 -15.63 8.91
N GLU A 38 1.52 -15.25 9.90
CA GLU A 38 0.15 -15.75 10.00
C GLU A 38 -0.70 -15.26 8.82
N ARG A 39 -0.59 -13.97 8.48
CA ARG A 39 -1.26 -13.41 7.31
C ARG A 39 -0.75 -14.04 6.03
N ILE A 40 0.56 -14.21 5.87
CA ILE A 40 1.15 -14.86 4.69
C ILE A 40 0.58 -16.28 4.53
N GLN A 41 0.48 -17.04 5.62
CA GLN A 41 -0.08 -18.39 5.60
C GLN A 41 -1.58 -18.38 5.23
N LYS A 42 -2.35 -17.47 5.84
CA LYS A 42 -3.78 -17.28 5.51
C LYS A 42 -3.97 -16.92 4.05
N ASP A 43 -3.21 -15.95 3.53
CA ASP A 43 -3.26 -15.53 2.13
C ASP A 43 -2.89 -16.69 1.20
N ALA A 44 -1.90 -17.52 1.54
CA ALA A 44 -1.52 -18.70 0.75
C ALA A 44 -2.62 -19.77 0.66
N MET A 45 -3.51 -19.86 1.65
CA MET A 45 -4.64 -20.79 1.66
C MET A 45 -5.90 -20.25 0.96
N ARG A 46 -5.91 -18.97 0.54
CA ARG A 46 -7.08 -18.37 -0.12
C ARG A 46 -7.30 -18.96 -1.52
N LEU A 47 -8.55 -19.29 -1.79
CA LEU A 47 -9.04 -19.83 -3.05
C LEU A 47 -10.19 -18.98 -3.58
N GLY A 48 -10.28 -18.84 -4.90
CA GLY A 48 -11.29 -18.02 -5.55
C GLY A 48 -10.78 -17.39 -6.84
N LYS A 49 -11.67 -16.71 -7.54
CA LYS A 49 -11.33 -15.99 -8.78
C LYS A 49 -10.37 -14.84 -8.46
N GLY A 50 -9.23 -14.80 -9.15
CA GLY A 50 -8.22 -13.75 -8.97
C GLY A 50 -7.32 -13.88 -7.75
N GLU A 51 -7.50 -14.91 -6.91
CA GLU A 51 -6.62 -15.22 -5.78
C GLU A 51 -5.23 -15.70 -6.27
N GLN A 52 -4.20 -15.47 -5.46
CA GLN A 52 -2.80 -15.69 -5.82
C GLN A 52 -2.37 -14.96 -7.10
N GLY A 53 -3.07 -13.87 -7.45
CA GLY A 53 -2.83 -13.14 -8.69
C GLY A 53 -3.12 -13.94 -9.98
N LYS A 54 -3.85 -15.06 -9.89
CA LYS A 54 -4.23 -15.85 -11.05
C LYS A 54 -5.15 -15.05 -11.98
N PRO A 55 -5.08 -15.26 -13.31
CA PRO A 55 -5.99 -14.63 -14.24
C PRO A 55 -7.45 -15.01 -13.91
N TYR A 56 -8.36 -14.05 -14.09
CA TYR A 56 -9.79 -14.31 -13.97
C TYR A 56 -10.27 -15.07 -15.22
N PRO A 57 -11.00 -16.19 -15.08
CA PRO A 57 -11.55 -16.90 -16.23
C PRO A 57 -12.75 -16.12 -16.78
N VAL A 58 -12.52 -15.31 -17.81
CA VAL A 58 -13.55 -14.52 -18.51
C VAL A 58 -14.27 -15.43 -19.52
N THR A 59 -15.60 -15.42 -19.53
CA THR A 59 -16.40 -16.10 -20.57
C THR A 59 -16.58 -15.20 -21.81
N GLU A 60 -16.96 -15.76 -22.97
CA GLU A 60 -17.17 -14.96 -24.19
C GLU A 60 -18.22 -13.85 -24.01
N GLU A 61 -19.25 -14.10 -23.19
CA GLU A 61 -20.29 -13.12 -22.83
C GLU A 61 -19.76 -11.99 -21.92
N GLU A 62 -18.72 -12.25 -21.14
CA GLU A 62 -18.08 -11.31 -20.21
C GLU A 62 -16.96 -10.47 -20.87
N SER A 63 -16.66 -10.76 -22.15
CA SER A 63 -15.62 -10.09 -22.95
C SER A 63 -16.13 -8.84 -23.67
N ASP A 64 -17.22 -8.22 -23.20
CA ASP A 64 -17.75 -7.00 -23.78
C ASP A 64 -16.82 -5.79 -23.56
N ASP A 65 -16.44 -5.13 -24.65
CA ASP A 65 -15.62 -3.91 -24.67
C ASP A 65 -16.25 -2.76 -23.88
N SER A 66 -17.57 -2.79 -23.63
CA SER A 66 -18.24 -1.82 -22.77
C SER A 66 -17.64 -1.76 -21.35
N ALA A 67 -17.08 -2.88 -20.86
CA ALA A 67 -16.47 -2.98 -19.53
C ALA A 67 -15.19 -2.12 -19.37
N TYR A 68 -14.58 -1.68 -20.47
CA TYR A 68 -13.35 -0.87 -20.46
C TYR A 68 -13.60 0.63 -20.61
N ARG A 69 -14.76 1.03 -21.17
CA ARG A 69 -15.03 2.41 -21.58
C ARG A 69 -14.95 3.43 -20.45
N GLU A 70 -15.35 3.03 -19.26
CA GLU A 70 -15.41 3.94 -18.12
C GLU A 70 -14.06 4.17 -17.42
N ASN A 71 -13.26 3.11 -17.25
CA ASN A 71 -12.10 3.15 -16.35
C ASN A 71 -10.77 2.82 -17.06
N GLY A 72 -10.79 2.46 -18.35
CA GLY A 72 -9.60 1.98 -19.07
C GLY A 72 -9.15 0.56 -18.67
N PHE A 73 -9.91 -0.13 -17.82
CA PHE A 73 -9.72 -1.52 -17.44
C PHE A 73 -11.07 -2.22 -17.29
N ASN A 74 -11.07 -3.56 -17.30
CA ASN A 74 -12.29 -4.36 -17.19
C ASN A 74 -12.91 -4.25 -15.79
N ILE A 75 -13.89 -3.36 -15.65
CA ILE A 75 -14.57 -3.14 -14.36
C ILE A 75 -15.40 -4.35 -13.93
N PHE A 76 -15.93 -5.11 -14.88
CA PHE A 76 -16.70 -6.32 -14.60
C PHE A 76 -15.82 -7.37 -13.91
N VAL A 77 -14.63 -7.65 -14.46
CA VAL A 77 -13.66 -8.55 -13.84
C VAL A 77 -13.24 -8.03 -12.47
N SER A 78 -12.96 -6.72 -12.33
CA SER A 78 -12.64 -6.11 -11.05
C SER A 78 -13.74 -6.33 -10.00
N ASN A 79 -15.02 -6.20 -10.38
CA ASN A 79 -16.14 -6.40 -9.46
C ASN A 79 -16.30 -7.85 -9.00
N ASN A 80 -15.87 -8.82 -9.82
CA ASN A 80 -15.97 -10.24 -9.52
C ASN A 80 -14.72 -10.83 -8.82
N ILE A 81 -13.69 -10.01 -8.60
CA ILE A 81 -12.51 -10.38 -7.81
C ILE A 81 -12.67 -9.82 -6.39
N ALA A 82 -12.36 -10.62 -5.38
CA ALA A 82 -12.44 -10.23 -3.97
C ALA A 82 -11.63 -8.95 -3.66
N LEU A 83 -12.20 -8.05 -2.84
CA LEU A 83 -11.53 -6.82 -2.40
C LEU A 83 -10.23 -7.11 -1.61
N GLU A 84 -10.17 -8.24 -0.93
CA GLU A 84 -9.03 -8.66 -0.12
C GLU A 84 -8.24 -9.81 -0.76
N ARG A 85 -8.22 -9.91 -2.10
CA ARG A 85 -7.53 -11.00 -2.78
C ARG A 85 -6.07 -11.15 -2.32
N SER A 86 -5.62 -12.40 -2.21
CA SER A 86 -4.22 -12.76 -2.07
C SER A 86 -3.43 -12.47 -3.34
N LEU A 87 -2.14 -12.20 -3.15
CA LEU A 87 -1.18 -11.97 -4.23
C LEU A 87 -0.01 -12.94 -4.08
N PRO A 88 0.62 -13.36 -5.19
CA PRO A 88 1.79 -14.23 -5.12
C PRO A 88 2.98 -13.42 -4.60
N ASP A 89 3.79 -14.03 -3.73
CA ASP A 89 5.04 -13.41 -3.27
C ASP A 89 6.13 -13.57 -4.33
N ILE A 90 6.27 -12.55 -5.19
CA ILE A 90 7.29 -12.48 -6.25
C ILE A 90 8.58 -11.76 -5.82
N ARG A 91 8.72 -11.46 -4.52
CA ARG A 91 9.92 -10.76 -4.00
C ARG A 91 11.15 -11.65 -4.15
N HIS A 92 12.32 -11.01 -4.25
CA HIS A 92 13.60 -11.72 -4.26
C HIS A 92 13.72 -12.58 -2.97
N PRO A 93 14.26 -13.82 -3.01
CA PRO A 93 14.34 -14.71 -1.85
C PRO A 93 14.95 -14.03 -0.61
N ASN A 94 16.03 -13.27 -0.79
CA ASN A 94 16.69 -12.51 0.29
C ASN A 94 15.80 -11.47 0.99
N CYS A 95 14.66 -11.06 0.42
CA CYS A 95 13.72 -10.15 1.08
C CYS A 95 13.03 -10.78 2.29
N LYS A 96 12.88 -12.10 2.31
CA LYS A 96 12.21 -12.84 3.39
C LYS A 96 13.01 -12.85 4.69
N ASP A 97 14.33 -12.70 4.60
CA ASP A 97 15.23 -12.67 5.75
C ASP A 97 15.60 -11.23 6.17
N LYS A 98 14.97 -10.19 5.58
CA LYS A 98 15.24 -8.80 5.93
C LYS A 98 14.55 -8.40 7.23
N VAL A 99 15.34 -7.84 8.14
CA VAL A 99 14.88 -7.20 9.37
C VAL A 99 15.08 -5.68 9.27
N TYR A 100 14.17 -4.92 9.86
CA TYR A 100 14.19 -3.44 9.84
C TYR A 100 14.25 -2.90 11.26
N LEU A 101 14.40 -1.58 11.42
CA LEU A 101 14.34 -0.96 12.73
C LEU A 101 13.02 -1.28 13.43
N GLU A 102 13.08 -1.52 14.74
CA GLU A 102 11.89 -1.74 15.56
C GLU A 102 11.03 -0.47 15.65
N LYS A 103 11.69 0.69 15.71
CA LYS A 103 11.04 2.01 15.72
C LYS A 103 11.15 2.63 14.34
N LEU A 104 10.04 2.63 13.63
CA LEU A 104 9.89 3.31 12.34
C LEU A 104 8.97 4.53 12.53
N PRO A 105 9.17 5.62 11.76
CA PRO A 105 8.23 6.72 11.74
C PRO A 105 6.88 6.25 11.19
N ASN A 106 5.79 6.85 11.69
CA ASN A 106 4.48 6.67 11.09
C ASN A 106 4.41 7.40 9.73
N THR A 107 3.47 6.99 8.89
CA THR A 107 3.24 7.58 7.56
C THR A 107 1.78 7.90 7.35
N SER A 108 1.50 9.09 6.80
CA SER A 108 0.19 9.42 6.23
C SER A 108 0.15 8.94 4.77
N ILE A 109 -0.93 8.27 4.38
CA ILE A 109 -1.10 7.72 3.04
C ILE A 109 -2.16 8.54 2.31
N ILE A 110 -1.80 9.16 1.19
CA ILE A 110 -2.72 9.98 0.41
C ILE A 110 -3.01 9.30 -0.94
N ILE A 111 -4.29 9.14 -1.25
CA ILE A 111 -4.78 8.49 -2.47
C ILE A 111 -5.63 9.51 -3.24
N PRO A 112 -5.06 10.20 -4.25
CA PRO A 112 -5.83 11.00 -5.18
C PRO A 112 -6.63 10.09 -6.12
N PHE A 113 -7.89 10.42 -6.38
CA PHE A 113 -8.73 9.69 -7.33
C PHE A 113 -9.63 10.65 -8.11
N HIS A 114 -9.86 10.34 -9.39
CA HIS A 114 -10.81 11.03 -10.26
C HIS A 114 -11.58 9.98 -11.06
N ASN A 115 -12.90 9.89 -10.86
CA ASN A 115 -13.77 8.96 -11.58
C ASN A 115 -13.29 7.48 -11.54
N GLU A 116 -12.57 7.08 -10.49
CA GLU A 116 -12.01 5.74 -10.32
C GLU A 116 -13.11 4.67 -10.10
N GLY A 117 -12.88 3.46 -10.59
CA GLY A 117 -13.78 2.34 -10.36
C GLY A 117 -13.87 1.98 -8.86
N TRP A 118 -15.09 1.91 -8.30
CA TRP A 118 -15.31 1.71 -6.86
C TRP A 118 -14.58 0.48 -6.29
N THR A 119 -14.62 -0.66 -6.97
CA THR A 119 -13.97 -1.89 -6.51
C THR A 119 -12.45 -1.83 -6.63
N SER A 120 -11.90 -1.06 -7.57
CA SER A 120 -10.46 -0.79 -7.69
C SER A 120 -9.96 0.05 -6.50
N LEU A 121 -10.67 1.15 -6.20
CA LEU A 121 -10.32 2.02 -5.07
C LEU A 121 -10.41 1.28 -3.73
N LEU A 122 -11.50 0.55 -3.49
CA LEU A 122 -11.65 -0.23 -2.24
C LEU A 122 -10.56 -1.29 -2.10
N ARG A 123 -10.20 -2.00 -3.18
CA ARG A 123 -9.13 -3.01 -3.14
C ARG A 123 -7.77 -2.40 -2.78
N THR A 124 -7.52 -1.17 -3.23
CA THR A 124 -6.34 -0.40 -2.82
C THR A 124 -6.35 -0.14 -1.31
N ILE A 125 -7.47 0.36 -0.78
CA ILE A 125 -7.62 0.64 0.66
C ILE A 125 -7.49 -0.64 1.50
N HIS A 126 -8.18 -1.71 1.14
CA HIS A 126 -8.08 -3.00 1.85
C HIS A 126 -6.67 -3.58 1.78
N SER A 127 -5.94 -3.42 0.67
CA SER A 127 -4.56 -3.89 0.58
C SER A 127 -3.65 -3.11 1.53
N ILE A 128 -3.85 -1.80 1.67
CA ILE A 128 -3.08 -0.96 2.59
C ILE A 128 -3.34 -1.37 4.04
N ILE A 129 -4.62 -1.46 4.42
CA ILE A 129 -5.04 -1.82 5.78
C ILE A 129 -4.54 -3.22 6.16
N ASN A 130 -4.68 -4.20 5.27
CA ASN A 130 -4.35 -5.59 5.60
C ASN A 130 -2.86 -5.92 5.52
N ARG A 131 -2.05 -5.15 4.79
CA ARG A 131 -0.62 -5.44 4.54
C ARG A 131 0.34 -4.42 5.14
N THR A 132 -0.17 -3.44 5.88
CA THR A 132 0.65 -2.46 6.60
C THR A 132 0.41 -2.62 8.10
N PRO A 133 1.46 -2.72 8.93
CA PRO A 133 1.31 -2.72 10.37
C PRO A 133 0.59 -1.46 10.85
N ASN A 134 -0.48 -1.62 11.63
CA ASN A 134 -1.34 -0.51 12.07
C ASN A 134 -0.57 0.62 12.78
N SER A 135 0.48 0.27 13.54
CA SER A 135 1.33 1.24 14.24
C SER A 135 2.09 2.20 13.31
N LEU A 136 2.25 1.83 12.04
CA LEU A 136 2.96 2.64 11.04
C LEU A 136 2.02 3.52 10.22
N ILE A 137 0.71 3.29 10.26
CA ILE A 137 -0.26 4.14 9.57
C ILE A 137 -0.70 5.25 10.53
N ALA A 138 -0.43 6.50 10.15
CA ALA A 138 -0.96 7.66 10.86
C ALA A 138 -2.43 7.92 10.44
N GLU A 139 -2.68 7.96 9.13
CA GLU A 139 -4.00 8.21 8.54
C GLU A 139 -4.02 7.79 7.06
N ILE A 140 -5.23 7.60 6.51
CA ILE A 140 -5.44 7.38 5.08
C ILE A 140 -6.37 8.50 4.58
N ILE A 141 -5.86 9.32 3.65
CA ILE A 141 -6.58 10.47 3.09
C ILE A 141 -6.97 10.17 1.65
N LEU A 142 -8.27 10.16 1.37
CA LEU A 142 -8.81 10.03 0.02
C LEU A 142 -9.08 11.44 -0.53
N VAL A 143 -8.44 11.79 -1.64
CA VAL A 143 -8.60 13.10 -2.29
C VAL A 143 -9.38 12.91 -3.58
N ASP A 144 -10.65 13.30 -3.57
CA ASP A 144 -11.53 13.33 -4.74
C ASP A 144 -11.21 14.55 -5.60
N ASP A 145 -10.56 14.34 -6.73
CA ASP A 145 -10.28 15.37 -7.72
C ASP A 145 -11.48 15.60 -8.64
N PHE A 146 -12.54 16.20 -8.11
CA PHE A 146 -13.70 16.63 -8.88
C PHE A 146 -14.35 15.49 -9.71
N SER A 147 -14.56 14.32 -9.10
CA SER A 147 -15.27 13.23 -9.78
C SER A 147 -16.72 13.62 -10.10
N ASP A 148 -17.18 13.22 -11.29
CA ASP A 148 -18.54 13.43 -11.80
C ASP A 148 -19.47 12.28 -11.42
N ARG A 149 -18.90 11.12 -11.09
CA ARG A 149 -19.67 9.92 -10.72
C ARG A 149 -20.40 10.13 -9.39
N GLY A 150 -21.74 10.21 -9.46
CA GLY A 150 -22.64 10.46 -8.33
C GLY A 150 -22.59 9.45 -7.18
N LYS A 151 -21.82 8.36 -7.29
CA LYS A 151 -21.61 7.36 -6.22
C LYS A 151 -20.70 7.86 -5.09
N PHE A 152 -19.86 8.87 -5.34
CA PHE A 152 -19.03 9.54 -4.31
C PHE A 152 -19.70 10.78 -3.68
N LYS A 153 -20.97 11.06 -4.00
CA LYS A 153 -21.70 12.12 -3.30
C LYS A 153 -21.75 11.78 -1.82
N LYS A 154 -21.18 12.66 -0.99
CA LYS A 154 -21.22 12.63 0.47
C LYS A 154 -22.55 12.06 0.95
N LYS A 155 -22.57 10.79 1.39
CA LYS A 155 -23.47 10.43 2.48
C LYS A 155 -22.88 11.13 3.69
N ASN A 156 -23.56 12.18 4.12
CA ASN A 156 -23.20 13.03 5.26
C ASN A 156 -22.55 12.20 6.38
N GLY A 157 -21.27 12.45 6.65
CA GLY A 157 -20.65 12.19 7.95
C GLY A 157 -20.45 10.74 8.41
N HIS A 158 -20.48 9.72 7.53
CA HIS A 158 -20.18 8.36 7.98
C HIS A 158 -18.82 7.84 7.49
N SER A 159 -17.90 7.76 8.46
CA SER A 159 -16.67 6.98 8.41
C SER A 159 -16.98 5.54 7.99
N ILE A 160 -16.33 5.07 6.94
CA ILE A 160 -16.21 3.62 6.69
C ILE A 160 -15.23 3.10 7.74
N SER A 161 -15.71 2.81 8.95
CA SER A 161 -14.95 2.13 9.98
C SER A 161 -15.53 0.73 10.16
N GLU A 162 -15.13 -0.22 9.31
CA GLU A 162 -15.35 -1.65 9.62
C GLU A 162 -14.35 -2.15 10.68
N SER A 163 -13.31 -1.38 10.95
CA SER A 163 -12.36 -1.61 12.04
C SER A 163 -11.94 -0.26 12.57
N GLY A 164 -12.34 0.09 13.80
CA GLY A 164 -12.22 1.42 14.44
C GLY A 164 -10.80 1.93 14.69
N LEU A 165 -9.89 1.81 13.72
CA LEU A 165 -8.48 2.17 13.84
C LEU A 165 -7.97 3.11 12.72
N PHE A 166 -8.74 3.31 11.64
CA PHE A 166 -8.32 4.16 10.53
C PHE A 166 -9.22 5.38 10.38
N ILE A 167 -8.63 6.57 10.51
CA ILE A 167 -9.29 7.81 10.13
C ILE A 167 -9.21 7.90 8.60
N LEU A 168 -10.32 7.57 7.94
CA LEU A 168 -10.50 7.83 6.51
C LEU A 168 -11.05 9.25 6.34
N ASN A 169 -10.15 10.18 6.05
CA ASN A 169 -10.53 11.55 5.71
C ASN A 169 -10.78 11.64 4.21
N SER A 170 -11.95 12.12 3.80
CA SER A 170 -12.25 12.39 2.39
C SER A 170 -12.33 13.88 2.13
N ILE A 171 -11.48 14.35 1.23
CA ILE A 171 -11.40 15.75 0.80
C ILE A 171 -11.81 15.79 -0.68
N ARG A 172 -12.70 16.72 -1.05
CA ARG A 172 -13.12 16.92 -2.43
C ARG A 172 -12.66 18.28 -2.94
N THR A 173 -12.05 18.30 -4.11
CA THR A 173 -11.61 19.53 -4.79
C THR A 173 -12.81 20.26 -5.40
N SER A 174 -12.75 21.60 -5.46
CA SER A 174 -13.83 22.39 -6.05
C SER A 174 -13.84 22.39 -7.57
N ASN A 175 -12.67 22.14 -8.18
CA ASN A 175 -12.43 22.08 -9.63
C ASN A 175 -11.39 20.97 -9.88
N MET A 176 -11.39 20.36 -11.08
CA MET A 176 -10.39 19.38 -11.50
C MET A 176 -8.98 19.97 -11.45
N GLN A 177 -8.06 19.21 -10.89
CA GLN A 177 -6.69 19.59 -10.68
C GLN A 177 -5.80 18.44 -11.08
N ALA A 178 -5.01 18.65 -12.13
CA ALA A 178 -3.98 17.70 -12.53
C ALA A 178 -3.23 17.20 -11.28
N VAL A 179 -2.86 15.92 -11.26
CA VAL A 179 -2.30 15.17 -10.11
C VAL A 179 -1.17 15.90 -9.34
N VAL A 180 -0.59 16.94 -9.95
CA VAL A 180 0.50 17.78 -9.45
C VAL A 180 0.05 19.07 -8.76
N THR A 181 -1.18 19.57 -8.94
CA THR A 181 -1.53 20.96 -8.55
C THR A 181 -2.82 21.06 -7.75
N HIS A 182 -2.77 20.79 -6.44
CA HIS A 182 -3.83 21.23 -5.53
C HIS A 182 -3.45 22.49 -4.74
N PRO A 183 -3.98 23.69 -5.09
CA PRO A 183 -3.66 24.97 -4.44
C PRO A 183 -4.25 25.14 -3.02
N LYS A 184 -5.01 24.16 -2.50
CA LYS A 184 -5.51 24.16 -1.11
C LYS A 184 -4.82 23.15 -0.20
N MET A 185 -3.78 22.46 -0.70
CA MET A 185 -3.01 21.55 0.14
C MET A 185 -2.01 22.35 0.99
N ASN A 186 -1.99 22.06 2.29
CA ASN A 186 -1.10 22.63 3.30
C ASN A 186 0.36 22.73 2.76
N PRO A 187 1.10 23.83 2.98
CA PRO A 187 2.50 23.96 2.55
C PRO A 187 3.43 22.79 2.94
N LEU A 188 3.13 22.07 4.02
CA LEU A 188 3.83 20.83 4.41
C LEU A 188 3.69 19.69 3.38
N TYR A 189 2.60 19.68 2.60
CA TYR A 189 2.29 18.66 1.60
C TYR A 189 3.10 18.82 0.30
N LEU A 190 3.37 20.07 -0.10
CA LEU A 190 4.23 20.37 -1.25
C LEU A 190 5.68 19.91 -1.02
N GLN A 191 6.14 19.88 0.24
CA GLN A 191 7.46 19.33 0.57
C GLN A 191 7.54 17.81 0.43
N LEU A 192 6.45 17.06 0.69
CA LEU A 192 6.45 15.60 0.61
C LEU A 192 6.40 15.07 -0.82
N GLN A 193 5.70 15.76 -1.74
CA GLN A 193 5.67 15.35 -3.15
C GLN A 193 6.99 15.62 -3.89
N ASN A 194 7.70 16.71 -3.54
CA ASN A 194 9.02 16.99 -4.11
C ASN A 194 10.07 15.94 -3.72
N VAL A 195 9.91 15.24 -2.59
CA VAL A 195 10.81 14.16 -2.17
C VAL A 195 10.54 12.84 -2.93
N MET A 196 9.30 12.58 -3.37
CA MET A 196 8.95 11.35 -4.08
C MET A 196 9.35 11.39 -5.57
N PHE A 197 9.42 12.58 -6.18
CA PHE A 197 9.78 12.74 -7.60
C PHE A 197 11.27 13.03 -7.87
N ALA A 198 12.05 13.40 -6.86
CA ALA A 198 13.49 13.70 -6.99
C ALA A 198 14.41 12.46 -6.97
N ARG A 199 13.86 11.24 -7.02
CA ARG A 199 14.62 9.98 -7.14
C ARG A 199 14.12 9.11 -8.29
N LYS A 200 14.08 9.69 -9.48
CA LYS A 200 14.11 8.94 -10.74
C LYS A 200 15.28 9.43 -11.57
#